data_AF-A0A927Y9P7-F1
#
_entry.id   AF-A0A927Y9P7-F1
#
_cell.length_a   1.000
_cell.length_b   1.000
_cell.length_c   1.000
_cell.angle_alpha   90.00
_cell.angle_beta   90.00
_cell.angle_gamma   90.00
#
_symmetry.space_group_name_H-M   'P 1'
#
loop_
_entity.id
_entity.type
_entity.pdbx_description
1 polymer ?
#
loop_
_entity_poly.entity_id
_entity_poly.type
_entity_poly.pdbx_seq_one_letter_code
_entity_poly.pdbx_strand_id
1 'polypeptide(L)'
;MLGKLFKYEWKTVSKMGLLMLAAIGIVTLLGVIGFALPMSNMENNYAYSDEDSIGVILNTLVAMVTIMVYIVTLMGVVYGMMIYLGVHFYKTMYSDEGYLTMTLPVTPRQLIISKVLNGSIWYGIVCVAMGISVIILMMAMMFFMGTAMDVPADMQKEMSVFFQELWEVFGIEVVHMIVSVLLMLILTPVSGMMMLFGAITIGQLASKYRALVGILVYFGISVVSSIVAYIISFILNIGSFAVASATDGIPSMTASYDAAVITYLIMAVILYFVSHNILNKKLNME
;
A
#
# COMPACT_ATOMS: atom_id res chain seq x y z
N MET A 1 17.47 22.70 14.89
CA MET A 1 16.04 23.10 14.83
C MET A 1 15.16 22.05 14.15
N LEU A 2 15.59 21.48 13.01
CA LEU A 2 14.94 20.35 12.32
C LEU A 2 14.44 19.21 13.24
N GLY A 3 15.26 18.72 14.17
CA GLY A 3 14.85 17.63 15.07
C GLY A 3 13.69 17.96 16.02
N LYS A 4 13.54 19.24 16.43
CA LYS A 4 12.39 19.68 17.25
C LYS A 4 11.12 19.73 16.40
N LEU A 5 11.23 20.17 15.15
CA LEU A 5 10.15 20.19 14.17
C LEU A 5 9.67 18.77 13.86
N PHE A 6 10.60 17.88 13.55
CA PHE A 6 10.32 16.47 13.28
C PHE A 6 9.64 15.79 14.47
N LYS A 7 10.10 16.04 15.70
CA LYS A 7 9.48 15.47 16.91
C LYS A 7 8.03 15.94 17.12
N TYR A 8 7.75 17.20 16.80
CA TYR A 8 6.39 17.74 16.89
C TYR A 8 5.47 17.11 15.84
N GLU A 9 5.91 17.09 14.58
CA GLU A 9 5.19 16.44 13.47
C GLU A 9 4.96 14.95 13.75
N TRP A 10 5.97 14.25 14.28
CA TRP A 10 5.88 12.84 14.66
C TRP A 10 4.79 12.63 15.71
N LYS A 11 4.75 13.44 16.77
CA LYS A 11 3.77 13.27 17.87
C LYS A 11 2.32 13.52 17.42
N THR A 12 2.11 14.40 16.46
CA THR A 12 0.79 14.68 15.92
C THR A 12 0.33 13.56 14.99
N VAL A 13 1.18 13.18 14.03
CA VAL A 13 0.87 12.11 13.07
C VAL A 13 0.79 10.74 13.75
N SER A 14 1.57 10.49 14.80
CA SER A 14 1.61 9.21 15.50
C SER A 14 0.29 8.81 16.13
N LYS A 15 -0.51 9.79 16.60
CA LYS A 15 -1.82 9.48 17.19
C LYS A 15 -2.75 8.87 16.15
N MET A 16 -2.77 9.45 14.95
CA MET A 16 -3.58 8.96 13.85
C MET A 16 -3.01 7.65 13.28
N GLY A 17 -1.69 7.56 13.12
CA GLY A 17 -1.03 6.34 12.68
C GLY A 17 -1.29 5.14 13.61
N LEU A 18 -1.25 5.36 14.93
CA LEU A 18 -1.59 4.32 15.91
C LEU A 18 -3.06 3.90 15.84
N LEU A 19 -3.98 4.83 15.60
CA LEU A 19 -5.40 4.52 15.40
C LEU A 19 -5.60 3.64 14.16
N MET A 20 -4.94 3.98 13.06
CA MET A 20 -4.97 3.18 11.82
C MET A 20 -4.38 1.78 12.02
N LEU A 21 -3.28 1.67 12.78
CA LEU A 21 -2.69 0.37 13.13
C LEU A 21 -3.61 -0.46 14.00
N ALA A 22 -4.28 0.16 14.99
CA ALA A 22 -5.27 -0.52 15.80
C ALA A 22 -6.46 -1.00 14.96
N ALA A 23 -6.92 -0.21 13.99
CA ALA A 23 -7.97 -0.61 13.07
C ALA A 23 -7.56 -1.83 12.23
N ILE A 24 -6.35 -1.87 11.68
CA ILE A 24 -5.81 -3.05 10.98
C ILE A 24 -5.80 -4.27 11.90
N GLY A 25 -5.33 -4.12 13.14
CA GLY A 25 -5.28 -5.20 14.12
C GLY A 25 -6.67 -5.77 14.45
N ILE A 26 -7.66 -4.91 14.70
CA ILE A 26 -9.04 -5.33 14.97
C ILE A 26 -9.61 -6.07 13.76
N VAL A 27 -9.43 -5.53 12.56
CA VAL A 27 -9.95 -6.10 11.32
C VAL A 27 -9.28 -7.44 11.01
N THR A 28 -7.99 -7.61 11.30
CA THR A 28 -7.34 -8.93 11.20
C THR A 28 -7.94 -9.94 12.14
N LEU A 29 -8.15 -9.58 13.40
CA LEU A 29 -8.73 -10.49 14.38
C LEU A 29 -10.16 -10.89 13.98
N LEU A 30 -10.96 -9.94 13.52
CA LEU A 30 -12.29 -10.21 12.99
C LEU A 30 -12.25 -11.09 11.74
N GLY A 31 -11.28 -10.89 10.84
CA GLY A 31 -11.06 -11.75 9.68
C GLY A 31 -10.73 -13.19 10.09
N VAL A 32 -9.79 -13.37 11.01
CA VAL A 32 -9.40 -14.69 11.53
C VAL A 32 -10.58 -15.40 12.21
N ILE A 33 -11.33 -14.71 13.08
CA ILE A 33 -12.52 -15.27 13.73
C ILE A 33 -13.61 -15.60 12.70
N GLY A 34 -13.80 -14.72 11.71
CA GLY A 34 -14.77 -14.93 10.64
C GLY A 34 -14.42 -16.09 9.71
N PHE A 35 -13.17 -16.58 9.68
CA PHE A 35 -12.81 -17.85 9.05
C PHE A 35 -12.91 -19.06 10.01
N ALA A 36 -12.67 -18.84 11.31
CA ALA A 36 -12.76 -19.89 12.31
C ALA A 36 -14.19 -20.43 12.48
N LEU A 37 -15.17 -19.53 12.62
CA LEU A 37 -16.56 -19.88 12.92
C LEU A 37 -17.26 -20.68 11.81
N PRO A 38 -17.12 -20.34 10.52
CA PRO A 38 -17.82 -21.06 9.48
C PRO A 38 -17.16 -22.43 9.21
N MET A 39 -15.83 -22.53 9.29
CA MET A 39 -15.12 -23.79 9.08
C MET A 39 -15.32 -24.80 10.23
N SER A 40 -15.36 -24.37 11.50
CA SER A 40 -15.65 -25.28 12.62
C SER A 40 -17.06 -25.90 12.57
N ASN A 41 -18.00 -25.21 11.92
CA ASN A 41 -19.37 -25.70 11.74
C ASN A 41 -19.50 -26.65 10.53
N MET A 42 -18.52 -26.69 9.63
CA MET A 42 -18.48 -27.67 8.52
C MET A 42 -18.06 -29.05 9.04
N GLU A 43 -17.11 -29.11 9.98
CA GLU A 43 -16.64 -30.36 10.61
C GLU A 43 -17.77 -31.16 11.29
N ASN A 44 -18.77 -30.47 11.84
CA ASN A 44 -19.91 -31.09 12.53
C ASN A 44 -21.08 -31.50 11.60
N ASN A 45 -21.12 -31.02 10.35
CA ASN A 45 -22.24 -31.22 9.43
C ASN A 45 -21.96 -32.22 8.29
N TYR A 46 -20.80 -32.89 8.29
CA TYR A 46 -20.55 -34.03 7.40
C TYR A 46 -21.34 -35.30 7.77
N ALA A 47 -22.14 -35.26 8.85
CA ALA A 47 -23.19 -36.23 9.12
C ALA A 47 -24.41 -35.99 8.20
N TYR A 48 -24.21 -36.26 6.91
CA TYR A 48 -25.19 -36.59 5.87
C TYR A 48 -26.67 -36.33 6.22
N SER A 49 -27.19 -35.14 5.89
CA SER A 49 -28.62 -35.00 5.57
C SER A 49 -28.85 -33.90 4.53
N ASP A 50 -29.64 -34.20 3.50
CA ASP A 50 -30.01 -33.31 2.37
C ASP A 50 -30.75 -32.03 2.81
N GLU A 51 -31.06 -31.87 4.10
CA GLU A 51 -31.81 -30.73 4.67
C GLU A 51 -30.93 -29.53 5.07
N ASP A 52 -29.59 -29.68 5.15
CA ASP A 52 -28.66 -28.64 5.64
C ASP A 52 -28.07 -27.71 4.56
N SER A 53 -28.60 -27.76 3.34
CA SER A 53 -28.22 -26.89 2.22
C SER A 53 -28.21 -25.40 2.60
N ILE A 54 -29.18 -24.96 3.42
CA ILE A 54 -29.32 -23.56 3.85
C ILE A 54 -28.19 -23.16 4.81
N GLY A 55 -27.76 -24.06 5.70
CA GLY A 55 -26.67 -23.83 6.65
C GLY A 55 -25.33 -23.65 5.95
N VAL A 56 -25.02 -24.50 4.98
CA VAL A 56 -23.80 -24.39 4.15
C VAL A 56 -23.78 -23.11 3.31
N ILE A 57 -24.93 -22.73 2.74
CA ILE A 57 -25.07 -21.48 1.97
C ILE A 57 -24.88 -20.25 2.88
N LEU A 58 -25.52 -20.21 4.05
CA LEU A 58 -25.37 -19.11 5.01
C LEU A 58 -23.93 -18.96 5.50
N ASN A 59 -23.28 -20.08 5.79
CA ASN A 59 -21.89 -20.14 6.23
C ASN A 59 -20.92 -19.59 5.15
N THR A 60 -21.11 -20.01 3.90
CA THR A 60 -20.35 -19.51 2.74
C THR A 60 -20.58 -18.01 2.51
N LEU A 61 -21.83 -17.54 2.63
CA LEU A 61 -22.18 -16.12 2.51
C LEU A 61 -21.52 -15.27 3.61
N VAL A 62 -21.51 -15.75 4.86
CA VAL A 62 -20.82 -15.07 5.97
C VAL A 62 -19.33 -14.93 5.68
N ALA A 63 -18.66 -16.00 5.23
CA ALA A 63 -17.25 -15.96 4.87
C ALA A 63 -16.96 -14.94 3.74
N MET A 64 -17.78 -14.92 2.68
CA MET A 64 -17.66 -13.94 1.59
C MET A 64 -17.83 -12.49 2.07
N VAL A 65 -18.84 -12.24 2.93
CA VAL A 65 -19.09 -10.91 3.49
C VAL A 65 -17.92 -10.48 4.38
N THR A 66 -17.37 -11.37 5.21
CA THR A 66 -16.20 -11.07 6.05
C THR A 66 -14.99 -10.66 5.21
N ILE A 67 -14.70 -11.38 4.12
CA ILE A 67 -13.59 -11.04 3.21
C ILE A 67 -13.83 -9.67 2.55
N MET A 68 -15.05 -9.40 2.09
CA MET A 68 -15.38 -8.11 1.48
C MET A 68 -15.20 -6.95 2.47
N VAL A 69 -15.72 -7.09 3.70
CA VAL A 69 -15.56 -6.09 4.76
C VAL A 69 -14.08 -5.89 5.11
N TYR A 70 -13.30 -6.98 5.15
CA TYR A 70 -11.86 -6.93 5.38
C TYR A 70 -11.14 -6.10 4.30
N ILE A 71 -11.37 -6.40 3.01
CA ILE A 71 -10.76 -5.67 1.89
C ILE A 71 -11.13 -4.19 1.91
N VAL A 72 -12.43 -3.89 2.07
CA VAL A 72 -12.92 -2.49 2.11
C VAL A 72 -12.31 -1.73 3.27
N THR A 73 -12.15 -2.36 4.43
CA THR A 73 -11.57 -1.69 5.60
C THR A 73 -10.08 -1.45 5.42
N LEU A 74 -9.33 -2.39 4.84
CA LEU A 74 -7.92 -2.18 4.50
C LEU A 74 -7.74 -1.02 3.52
N MET A 75 -8.56 -0.97 2.45
CA MET A 75 -8.55 0.17 1.53
C MET A 75 -8.86 1.48 2.28
N GLY A 76 -9.88 1.47 3.14
CA GLY A 76 -10.25 2.62 3.96
C GLY A 76 -9.12 3.13 4.84
N VAL A 77 -8.34 2.24 5.46
CA VAL A 77 -7.19 2.62 6.30
C VAL A 77 -6.08 3.27 5.47
N VAL A 78 -5.74 2.69 4.32
CA VAL A 78 -4.66 3.20 3.46
C VAL A 78 -5.00 4.56 2.87
N TYR A 79 -6.18 4.67 2.25
CA TYR A 79 -6.64 5.94 1.67
C TYR A 79 -6.95 6.96 2.76
N GLY A 80 -7.51 6.53 3.89
CA GLY A 80 -7.74 7.38 5.05
C GLY A 80 -6.44 7.99 5.60
N MET A 81 -5.37 7.19 5.67
CA MET A 81 -4.05 7.68 6.06
C MET A 81 -3.48 8.69 5.05
N MET A 82 -3.60 8.41 3.75
CA MET A 82 -3.20 9.35 2.69
C MET A 82 -3.96 10.68 2.76
N ILE A 83 -5.29 10.63 2.89
CA ILE A 83 -6.15 11.81 2.99
C ILE A 83 -5.78 12.61 4.24
N TYR A 84 -5.59 11.95 5.39
CA TYR A 84 -5.18 12.60 6.62
C TYR A 84 -3.85 13.34 6.47
N LEU A 85 -2.83 12.69 5.89
CA LEU A 85 -1.52 13.31 5.66
C LEU A 85 -1.62 14.51 4.71
N GLY A 86 -2.48 14.43 3.69
CA GLY A 86 -2.73 15.56 2.79
C GLY A 86 -3.45 16.73 3.45
N VAL A 87 -4.49 16.48 4.24
CA VAL A 87 -5.19 17.53 5.00
C VAL A 87 -4.28 18.15 6.05
N HIS A 88 -3.48 17.34 6.75
CA HIS A 88 -2.49 17.81 7.71
C HIS A 88 -1.45 18.70 7.04
N PHE A 89 -0.90 18.28 5.90
CA PHE A 89 0.03 19.09 5.13
C PHE A 89 -0.59 20.41 4.66
N TYR A 90 -1.82 20.37 4.12
CA TYR A 90 -2.53 21.57 3.68
C TYR A 90 -2.73 22.55 4.85
N LYS A 91 -3.20 22.07 6.00
CA LYS A 91 -3.43 22.91 7.18
C LYS A 91 -2.14 23.54 7.70
N THR A 92 -1.07 22.76 7.86
CA THR A 92 0.16 23.30 8.46
C THR A 92 0.95 24.21 7.51
N MET A 93 0.74 24.14 6.20
CA MET A 93 1.50 24.94 5.21
C MET A 93 0.71 26.12 4.62
N TYR A 94 -0.58 25.95 4.38
CA TYR A 94 -1.39 26.88 3.58
C TYR A 94 -2.60 27.47 4.32
N SER A 95 -2.82 27.11 5.59
CA SER A 95 -3.85 27.70 6.45
C SER A 95 -3.25 28.77 7.37
N ASP A 96 -4.04 29.33 8.30
CA ASP A 96 -3.59 30.30 9.30
C ASP A 96 -2.37 29.81 10.15
N GLU A 97 -2.24 28.50 10.34
CA GLU A 97 -1.06 27.86 10.97
C GLU A 97 0.21 27.94 10.08
N GLY A 98 0.02 28.04 8.77
CA GLY A 98 1.05 28.27 7.74
C GLY A 98 1.77 29.61 7.92
N TYR A 99 1.02 30.64 8.33
CA TYR A 99 1.56 31.99 8.52
C TYR A 99 2.57 32.04 9.68
N LEU A 100 2.33 31.26 10.74
CA LEU A 100 3.26 31.09 11.87
C LEU A 100 4.46 30.19 11.54
N THR A 101 4.31 29.25 10.59
CA THR A 101 5.42 28.40 10.16
C THR A 101 6.36 29.09 9.17
N MET A 102 5.88 30.05 8.38
CA MET A 102 6.70 30.88 7.49
C MET A 102 7.47 32.00 8.20
N THR A 103 7.16 32.30 9.46
CA THR A 103 7.89 33.28 10.28
C THR A 103 9.01 32.67 11.12
N LEU A 104 9.14 31.33 11.12
CA LEU A 104 10.27 30.65 11.77
C LEU A 104 11.55 30.86 10.94
N PRO A 105 12.73 31.02 11.59
CA PRO A 105 14.03 31.16 10.92
C PRO A 105 14.53 29.81 10.37
N VAL A 106 13.68 29.12 9.61
CA VAL A 106 13.91 27.78 9.06
C VAL A 106 13.58 27.83 7.57
N THR A 107 14.49 27.32 6.74
CA THR A 107 14.29 27.34 5.29
C THR A 107 13.07 26.48 4.89
N PRO A 108 12.24 26.92 3.93
CA PRO A 108 11.05 26.17 3.46
C PRO A 108 11.38 24.73 3.03
N ARG A 109 12.60 24.52 2.50
CA ARG A 109 13.12 23.20 2.09
C ARG A 109 13.21 22.23 3.27
N GLN A 110 13.71 22.68 4.41
CA GLN A 110 13.84 21.83 5.61
C GLN A 110 12.48 21.46 6.19
N LEU A 111 11.48 22.34 6.05
CA LEU A 111 10.12 22.10 6.52
C LEU A 111 9.41 21.02 5.69
N ILE A 112 9.50 21.11 4.36
CA ILE A 112 8.94 20.11 3.44
C ILE A 112 9.61 18.75 3.62
N ILE A 113 10.95 18.71 3.67
CA ILE A 113 11.70 17.46 3.83
C ILE A 113 11.32 16.79 5.16
N SER A 114 11.17 17.54 6.25
CA SER A 114 10.73 16.99 7.54
C SER A 114 9.33 16.38 7.48
N LYS A 115 8.39 17.00 6.74
CA LYS A 115 7.02 16.49 6.58
C LYS A 115 6.96 15.28 5.66
N VAL A 116 7.71 15.30 4.54
CA VAL A 116 7.82 14.16 3.62
C VAL A 116 8.39 12.95 4.36
N LEU A 117 9.50 13.11 5.08
CA LEU A 117 10.10 12.00 5.82
C LEU A 117 9.16 11.44 6.88
N ASN A 118 8.55 12.32 7.70
CA ASN A 118 7.63 11.86 8.74
C ASN A 118 6.39 11.16 8.17
N GLY A 119 5.77 11.74 7.13
CA GLY A 119 4.62 11.15 6.44
C GLY A 119 4.96 9.82 5.77
N SER A 120 6.15 9.74 5.14
CA SER A 120 6.60 8.52 4.45
C SER A 120 6.86 7.39 5.44
N ILE A 121 7.45 7.68 6.60
CA ILE A 121 7.69 6.66 7.64
C ILE A 121 6.36 6.12 8.16
N TRP A 122 5.41 7.00 8.51
CA TRP A 122 4.12 6.56 9.03
C TRP A 122 3.27 5.81 8.00
N TYR A 123 3.26 6.28 6.75
CA TYR A 123 2.59 5.57 5.67
C TYR A 123 3.25 4.22 5.37
N GLY A 124 4.58 4.15 5.39
CA GLY A 124 5.34 2.90 5.28
C GLY A 124 5.01 1.90 6.40
N ILE A 125 4.93 2.36 7.65
CA ILE A 125 4.52 1.51 8.79
C ILE A 125 3.11 0.93 8.58
N VAL A 126 2.16 1.74 8.09
CA VAL A 126 0.80 1.27 7.77
C VAL A 126 0.80 0.25 6.63
N CYS A 127 1.61 0.46 5.58
CA CYS A 127 1.77 -0.50 4.48
C CYS A 127 2.37 -1.83 4.95
N VAL A 128 3.40 -1.80 5.80
CA VAL A 128 3.99 -3.01 6.38
C VAL A 128 2.98 -3.76 7.25
N ALA A 129 2.26 -3.04 8.11
CA ALA A 129 1.23 -3.63 8.97
C ALA A 129 0.11 -4.30 8.17
N MET A 130 -0.30 -3.69 7.05
CA MET A 130 -1.24 -4.30 6.12
C MET A 130 -0.68 -5.56 5.45
N GLY A 131 0.59 -5.56 5.02
CA GLY A 131 1.22 -6.76 4.49
C GLY A 131 1.25 -7.91 5.50
N ILE A 132 1.65 -7.61 6.74
CA ILE A 132 1.63 -8.59 7.85
C ILE A 132 0.20 -9.08 8.12
N SER A 133 -0.78 -8.18 8.10
CA SER A 133 -2.20 -8.48 8.27
C SER A 133 -2.71 -9.50 7.25
N VAL A 134 -2.36 -9.33 5.98
CA VAL A 134 -2.74 -10.26 4.90
C VAL A 134 -2.06 -11.61 5.08
N ILE A 135 -0.78 -11.64 5.48
CA ILE A 135 -0.05 -12.89 5.75
C ILE A 135 -0.68 -13.65 6.91
N ILE A 136 -1.04 -12.97 8.01
CA ILE A 136 -1.72 -13.59 9.15
C ILE A 136 -3.06 -14.20 8.71
N LEU A 137 -3.84 -13.47 7.92
CA LEU A 137 -5.13 -13.96 7.43
C LEU A 137 -4.96 -15.18 6.51
N MET A 138 -3.95 -15.17 5.64
CA MET A 138 -3.62 -16.30 4.78
C MET A 138 -3.20 -17.54 5.60
N MET A 139 -2.36 -17.36 6.63
CA MET A 139 -1.97 -18.44 7.55
C MET A 139 -3.17 -18.97 8.34
N ALA A 140 -4.08 -18.10 8.79
CA ALA A 140 -5.28 -18.52 9.49
C ALA A 140 -6.21 -19.33 8.57
N MET A 141 -6.39 -18.90 7.33
CA MET A 141 -7.15 -19.65 6.33
C MET A 141 -6.56 -21.05 6.12
N MET A 142 -5.23 -21.18 6.00
CA MET A 142 -4.58 -22.50 5.90
C MET A 142 -4.86 -23.39 7.10
N PHE A 143 -4.73 -22.83 8.30
CA PHE A 143 -4.92 -23.57 9.54
C PHE A 143 -6.34 -24.12 9.63
N PHE A 144 -7.36 -23.27 9.43
CA PHE A 144 -8.75 -23.69 9.52
C PHE A 144 -9.17 -24.61 8.37
N MET A 145 -8.65 -24.42 7.16
CA MET A 145 -8.96 -25.29 6.02
C MET A 145 -8.32 -26.68 6.17
N GLY A 146 -7.14 -26.74 6.79
CA GLY A 146 -6.46 -28.00 7.11
C GLY A 146 -7.05 -28.77 8.29
N THR A 147 -7.82 -28.11 9.17
CA THR A 147 -8.47 -28.76 10.32
C THR A 147 -9.95 -29.10 10.09
N ALA A 148 -10.66 -28.35 9.24
CA ALA A 148 -12.13 -28.45 9.11
C ALA A 148 -12.63 -29.42 8.04
N MET A 149 -11.75 -29.88 7.16
CA MET A 149 -12.07 -30.88 6.14
C MET A 149 -11.08 -32.03 6.31
N ASP A 150 -11.57 -33.27 6.27
CA ASP A 150 -10.78 -34.36 5.68
C ASP A 150 -10.49 -33.92 4.24
N VAL A 151 -9.45 -33.09 4.06
CA VAL A 151 -9.11 -32.48 2.78
C VAL A 151 -8.85 -33.66 1.83
N PRO A 152 -9.63 -33.82 0.73
CA PRO A 152 -9.35 -34.85 -0.25
C PRO A 152 -7.89 -34.69 -0.67
N ALA A 153 -7.12 -35.78 -0.71
CA ALA A 153 -5.69 -35.75 -0.96
C ALA A 153 -5.32 -34.91 -2.21
N ASP A 154 -6.25 -34.82 -3.17
CA ASP A 154 -6.14 -34.02 -4.39
C ASP A 154 -6.06 -32.50 -4.14
N MET A 155 -6.83 -31.94 -3.21
CA MET A 155 -6.83 -30.49 -2.93
C MET A 155 -5.63 -30.08 -2.07
N GLN A 156 -5.22 -30.94 -1.13
CA GLN A 156 -3.98 -30.76 -0.37
C GLN A 156 -2.76 -30.84 -1.29
N LYS A 157 -2.82 -31.70 -2.30
CA LYS A 157 -1.80 -31.86 -3.33
C LYS A 157 -1.76 -30.65 -4.27
N GLU A 158 -2.88 -30.18 -4.80
CA GLU A 158 -2.95 -28.95 -5.61
C GLU A 158 -2.41 -27.74 -4.84
N MET A 159 -2.72 -27.64 -3.55
CA MET A 159 -2.22 -26.55 -2.72
C MET A 159 -0.72 -26.70 -2.39
N SER A 160 -0.24 -27.93 -2.16
CA SER A 160 1.19 -28.19 -2.00
C SER A 160 1.97 -27.89 -3.28
N VAL A 161 1.39 -28.20 -4.44
CA VAL A 161 1.93 -27.88 -5.76
C VAL A 161 1.94 -26.38 -5.96
N PHE A 162 0.88 -25.65 -5.60
CA PHE A 162 0.89 -24.18 -5.63
C PHE A 162 1.98 -23.56 -4.74
N PHE A 163 2.18 -24.07 -3.52
CA PHE A 163 3.25 -23.59 -2.64
C PHE A 163 4.65 -23.99 -3.11
N GLN A 164 4.77 -25.17 -3.71
CA GLN A 164 6.03 -25.64 -4.28
C GLN A 164 6.35 -24.89 -5.57
N GLU A 165 5.36 -24.57 -6.40
CA GLU A 165 5.48 -23.69 -7.57
C GLU A 165 5.82 -22.27 -7.14
N LEU A 166 5.20 -21.72 -6.09
CA LEU A 166 5.63 -20.46 -5.49
C LEU A 166 7.09 -20.57 -5.06
N TRP A 167 7.46 -21.61 -4.31
CA TRP A 167 8.83 -21.82 -3.82
C TRP A 167 9.87 -22.00 -4.96
N GLU A 168 9.49 -22.66 -6.05
CA GLU A 168 10.32 -22.88 -7.23
C GLU A 168 10.41 -21.62 -8.11
N VAL A 169 9.33 -20.84 -8.25
CA VAL A 169 9.34 -19.48 -8.83
C VAL A 169 10.17 -18.52 -7.98
N PHE A 170 10.20 -18.72 -6.66
CA PHE A 170 11.07 -18.00 -5.73
C PHE A 170 12.48 -18.60 -5.63
N GLY A 171 12.82 -19.66 -6.36
CA GLY A 171 14.12 -20.32 -6.29
C GLY A 171 15.24 -19.59 -7.05
N ILE A 172 16.37 -19.33 -6.36
CA ILE A 172 17.68 -18.82 -6.84
C ILE A 172 17.78 -17.28 -7.05
N GLU A 173 16.71 -16.54 -7.36
CA GLU A 173 16.71 -15.04 -7.38
C GLU A 173 16.24 -14.38 -6.06
N VAL A 174 16.15 -15.15 -4.97
CA VAL A 174 15.67 -14.70 -3.64
C VAL A 174 16.37 -13.44 -3.15
N VAL A 175 17.69 -13.32 -3.34
CA VAL A 175 18.46 -12.17 -2.86
C VAL A 175 18.09 -10.89 -3.62
N HIS A 176 17.99 -10.97 -4.96
CA HIS A 176 17.58 -9.84 -5.79
C HIS A 176 16.14 -9.43 -5.50
N MET A 177 15.25 -10.41 -5.29
CA MET A 177 13.87 -10.16 -4.89
C MET A 177 13.80 -9.48 -3.52
N ILE A 178 14.51 -9.98 -2.51
CA ILE A 178 14.52 -9.38 -1.16
C ILE A 178 15.03 -7.95 -1.22
N VAL A 179 16.15 -7.70 -1.93
CA VAL A 179 16.70 -6.34 -2.09
C VAL A 179 15.70 -5.43 -2.80
N SER A 180 15.07 -5.91 -3.89
CA SER A 180 14.09 -5.13 -4.65
C SER A 180 12.84 -4.81 -3.83
N VAL A 181 12.34 -5.77 -3.06
CA VAL A 181 11.19 -5.58 -2.16
C VAL A 181 11.53 -4.58 -1.04
N LEU A 182 12.72 -4.68 -0.44
CA LEU A 182 13.18 -3.73 0.57
C LEU A 182 13.32 -2.31 -0.01
N LEU A 183 13.84 -2.18 -1.23
CA LEU A 183 13.91 -0.90 -1.93
C LEU A 183 12.52 -0.34 -2.20
N MET A 184 11.57 -1.15 -2.68
CA MET A 184 10.18 -0.74 -2.88
C MET A 184 9.51 -0.31 -1.59
N LEU A 185 9.79 -0.99 -0.47
CA LEU A 185 9.22 -0.66 0.82
C LEU A 185 9.58 0.78 1.25
N ILE A 186 10.74 1.27 0.84
CA ILE A 186 11.20 2.63 1.12
C ILE A 186 10.76 3.61 0.03
N LEU A 187 10.90 3.23 -1.25
CA LEU A 187 10.64 4.12 -2.39
C LEU A 187 9.16 4.42 -2.60
N THR A 188 8.29 3.44 -2.40
CA THR A 188 6.83 3.59 -2.59
C THR A 188 6.24 4.66 -1.67
N PRO A 189 6.45 4.62 -0.34
CA PRO A 189 5.89 5.64 0.54
C PRO A 189 6.49 7.03 0.30
N VAL A 190 7.78 7.11 -0.02
CA VAL A 190 8.45 8.39 -0.32
C VAL A 190 7.90 9.00 -1.60
N SER A 191 7.81 8.22 -2.68
CA SER A 191 7.26 8.69 -3.96
C SER A 191 5.77 9.08 -3.84
N GLY A 192 4.98 8.31 -3.07
CA GLY A 192 3.58 8.63 -2.79
C GLY A 192 3.40 9.97 -2.05
N MET A 193 4.23 10.25 -1.04
CA MET A 193 4.19 11.54 -0.33
C MET A 193 4.65 12.70 -1.21
N MET A 194 5.67 12.50 -2.04
CA MET A 194 6.13 13.50 -2.98
C MET A 194 5.06 13.84 -4.03
N MET A 195 4.33 12.83 -4.51
CA MET A 195 3.23 13.03 -5.45
C MET A 195 2.08 13.78 -4.79
N LEU A 196 1.71 13.38 -3.58
CA LEU A 196 0.63 14.01 -2.83
C LEU A 196 0.94 15.49 -2.56
N PHE A 197 2.13 15.80 -2.02
CA PHE A 197 2.51 17.18 -1.73
C PHE A 197 2.75 17.99 -3.01
N GLY A 198 3.39 17.40 -4.02
CA GLY A 198 3.58 18.03 -5.33
C GLY A 198 2.24 18.42 -5.96
N ALA A 199 1.25 17.53 -5.94
CA ALA A 199 -0.09 17.80 -6.43
C ALA A 199 -0.80 18.91 -5.65
N ILE A 200 -0.70 18.92 -4.32
CA ILE A 200 -1.26 20.00 -3.48
C ILE A 200 -0.61 21.33 -3.84
N THR A 201 0.72 21.38 -3.96
CA THR A 201 1.47 22.60 -4.30
C THR A 201 1.13 23.11 -5.71
N ILE A 202 0.98 22.22 -6.70
CA ILE A 202 0.50 22.61 -8.04
C ILE A 202 -0.94 23.12 -7.97
N GLY A 203 -1.81 22.48 -7.19
CA GLY A 203 -3.19 22.91 -6.99
C GLY A 203 -3.32 24.33 -6.42
N GLN A 204 -2.36 24.77 -5.61
CA GLN A 204 -2.33 26.14 -5.07
C GLN A 204 -2.03 27.22 -6.13
N LEU A 205 -1.48 26.86 -7.29
CA LEU A 205 -1.24 27.81 -8.39
C LEU A 205 -2.56 28.27 -9.05
N ALA A 206 -3.67 27.58 -8.81
CA ALA A 206 -4.97 27.96 -9.36
C ALA A 206 -5.57 29.18 -8.62
N SER A 207 -6.20 30.07 -9.38
CA SER A 207 -6.86 31.26 -8.81
C SER A 207 -8.18 30.92 -8.07
N LYS A 208 -8.88 29.85 -8.48
CA LYS A 208 -10.12 29.35 -7.88
C LYS A 208 -10.09 27.83 -7.72
N TYR A 209 -10.84 27.31 -6.74
CA TYR A 209 -10.98 25.86 -6.48
C TYR A 209 -9.66 25.11 -6.23
N ARG A 210 -8.70 25.74 -5.54
CA ARG A 210 -7.33 25.22 -5.31
C ARG A 210 -7.29 23.77 -4.82
N ALA A 211 -8.19 23.38 -3.92
CA ALA A 211 -8.29 22.01 -3.42
C ALA A 211 -8.72 21.01 -4.51
N LEU A 212 -9.74 21.35 -5.32
CA LEU A 212 -10.21 20.49 -6.42
C LEU A 212 -9.15 20.34 -7.52
N VAL A 213 -8.46 21.43 -7.84
CA VAL A 213 -7.36 21.39 -8.81
C VAL A 213 -6.22 20.50 -8.29
N GLY A 214 -5.89 20.57 -7.00
CA GLY A 214 -4.90 19.66 -6.39
C GLY A 214 -5.30 18.19 -6.50
N ILE A 215 -6.58 17.85 -6.28
CA ILE A 215 -7.09 16.48 -6.44
C ILE A 215 -6.99 16.03 -7.91
N LEU A 216 -7.41 16.87 -8.86
CA LEU A 216 -7.32 16.56 -10.29
C LEU A 216 -5.87 16.37 -10.75
N VAL A 217 -4.95 17.20 -10.26
CA VAL A 217 -3.52 17.06 -10.53
C VAL A 217 -2.99 15.76 -9.94
N TYR A 218 -3.38 15.39 -8.72
CA TYR A 218 -2.98 14.12 -8.11
C TYR A 218 -3.39 12.93 -8.98
N PHE A 219 -4.65 12.91 -9.46
CA PHE A 219 -5.12 11.88 -10.40
C PHE A 219 -4.35 11.91 -11.72
N GLY A 220 -4.12 13.09 -12.30
CA GLY A 220 -3.37 13.23 -13.55
C GLY A 220 -1.95 12.70 -13.45
N ILE A 221 -1.21 13.07 -12.39
CA ILE A 221 0.14 12.53 -12.14
C ILE A 221 0.05 11.02 -11.91
N SER A 222 -0.93 10.53 -11.16
CA SER A 222 -1.09 9.08 -10.89
C SER A 222 -1.27 8.28 -12.18
N VAL A 223 -2.12 8.74 -13.09
CA VAL A 223 -2.32 8.10 -14.40
C VAL A 223 -1.04 8.09 -15.22
N VAL A 224 -0.33 9.23 -15.28
CA VAL A 224 0.95 9.32 -16.00
C VAL A 224 1.98 8.36 -15.39
N SER A 225 2.09 8.31 -14.06
CA SER A 225 2.97 7.37 -13.35
C SER A 225 2.64 5.92 -13.68
N SER A 226 1.36 5.55 -13.70
CA SER A 226 0.93 4.20 -14.06
C SER A 226 1.30 3.86 -15.50
N ILE A 227 1.05 4.76 -16.45
CA ILE A 227 1.42 4.54 -17.87
C ILE A 227 2.92 4.33 -18.01
N VAL A 228 3.74 5.17 -17.36
CA VAL A 228 5.20 5.03 -17.38
C VAL A 228 5.64 3.70 -16.76
N ALA A 229 5.04 3.30 -15.63
CA ALA A 229 5.33 2.03 -14.97
C ALA A 229 5.02 0.83 -15.88
N TYR A 230 3.86 0.85 -16.55
CA TYR A 230 3.47 -0.20 -17.49
C TYR A 230 4.42 -0.28 -18.69
N ILE A 231 4.84 0.85 -19.26
CA ILE A 231 5.78 0.87 -20.39
C ILE A 231 7.14 0.29 -19.97
N ILE A 232 7.69 0.73 -18.83
CA ILE A 232 8.98 0.23 -18.33
C ILE A 232 8.89 -1.27 -18.03
N SER A 233 7.82 -1.70 -17.36
CA SER A 233 7.58 -3.12 -17.07
C SER A 233 7.48 -3.95 -18.35
N PHE A 234 6.75 -3.45 -19.36
CA PHE A 234 6.64 -4.13 -20.65
C PHE A 234 8.02 -4.30 -21.29
N ILE A 235 8.83 -3.24 -21.38
CA ILE A 235 10.16 -3.29 -22.02
C ILE A 235 11.09 -4.27 -21.32
N LEU A 236 11.16 -4.24 -19.98
CA LEU A 236 12.08 -5.08 -19.22
C LEU A 236 11.67 -6.56 -19.24
N ASN A 237 10.38 -6.86 -19.32
CA ASN A 237 9.91 -8.24 -19.37
C ASN A 237 10.04 -8.89 -20.76
N ILE A 238 10.30 -8.15 -21.86
CA ILE A 238 10.47 -8.75 -23.21
C ILE A 238 11.54 -9.86 -23.19
N GLY A 239 12.66 -9.62 -22.51
CA GLY A 239 13.74 -10.61 -22.38
C GLY A 239 13.30 -11.84 -21.58
N SER A 240 12.62 -11.64 -20.45
CA SER A 240 12.08 -12.73 -19.62
C SER A 240 11.07 -13.60 -20.37
N PHE A 241 10.18 -12.99 -21.15
CA PHE A 241 9.22 -13.71 -22.00
C PHE A 241 9.91 -14.51 -23.11
N ALA A 242 10.92 -13.94 -23.76
CA ALA A 242 11.68 -14.63 -24.80
C ALA A 242 12.42 -15.86 -24.25
N VAL A 243 13.07 -15.75 -23.08
CA VAL A 243 13.75 -16.88 -22.43
C VAL A 243 12.74 -17.95 -22.00
N ALA A 244 11.66 -17.57 -21.34
CA ALA A 244 10.60 -18.48 -20.93
C ALA A 244 10.02 -19.28 -22.10
N SER A 245 9.77 -18.62 -23.23
CA SER A 245 9.28 -19.26 -24.46
C SER A 245 10.27 -20.23 -25.10
N ALA A 246 11.57 -20.06 -24.85
CA ALA A 246 12.62 -20.93 -25.39
C ALA A 246 12.88 -22.16 -24.50
N THR A 247 12.57 -22.08 -23.20
CA THR A 247 12.80 -23.15 -22.22
C THR A 247 11.52 -23.85 -21.74
N ASP A 248 10.36 -23.59 -22.36
CA ASP A 248 9.03 -24.01 -21.87
C ASP A 248 8.86 -23.73 -20.35
N GLY A 249 9.42 -22.62 -19.89
CA GLY A 249 9.46 -22.22 -18.49
C GLY A 249 8.55 -21.03 -18.18
N ILE A 250 8.41 -20.69 -16.90
CA ILE A 250 7.68 -19.49 -16.48
C ILE A 250 8.63 -18.27 -16.54
N PRO A 251 8.21 -17.12 -17.08
CA PRO A 251 9.02 -15.89 -17.06
C PRO A 251 9.37 -15.48 -15.64
N SER A 252 10.65 -15.19 -15.38
CA SER A 252 11.07 -14.65 -14.08
C SER A 252 10.38 -13.30 -13.82
N MET A 253 9.90 -13.12 -12.58
CA MET A 253 9.25 -11.89 -12.13
C MET A 253 10.26 -10.79 -11.74
N THR A 254 11.57 -11.05 -11.75
CA THR A 254 12.58 -10.06 -11.32
C THR A 254 12.59 -8.80 -12.15
N ALA A 255 12.41 -8.92 -13.46
CA ALA A 255 12.27 -7.77 -14.35
C ALA A 255 11.09 -6.85 -13.99
N SER A 256 10.00 -7.40 -13.43
CA SER A 256 8.86 -6.62 -12.95
C SER A 256 9.17 -5.86 -11.67
N TYR A 257 9.96 -6.45 -10.77
CA TYR A 257 10.42 -5.76 -9.57
C TYR A 257 11.39 -4.62 -9.91
N ASP A 258 12.32 -4.85 -10.82
CA ASP A 258 13.25 -3.81 -11.29
C ASP A 258 12.51 -2.65 -11.97
N ALA A 259 11.53 -2.96 -12.81
CA ALA A 259 10.69 -1.96 -13.46
C ALA A 259 10.01 -1.02 -12.47
N ALA A 260 9.44 -1.58 -11.41
CA ALA A 260 8.78 -0.80 -10.37
C ALA A 260 9.78 0.05 -9.58
N VAL A 261 10.96 -0.49 -9.20
CA VAL A 261 12.02 0.29 -8.53
C VAL A 261 12.47 1.48 -9.39
N ILE A 262 12.74 1.24 -10.68
CA ILE A 262 13.15 2.28 -11.64
C ILE A 262 12.07 3.36 -11.76
N THR A 263 10.80 2.95 -11.88
CA THR A 263 9.68 3.89 -11.99
C THR A 263 9.55 4.76 -10.75
N TYR A 264 9.63 4.18 -9.55
CA TYR A 264 9.55 4.95 -8.31
C TYR A 264 10.73 5.91 -8.14
N LEU A 265 11.94 5.52 -8.56
CA LEU A 265 13.11 6.40 -8.56
C LEU A 265 12.94 7.58 -9.52
N ILE A 266 12.55 7.31 -10.77
CA ILE A 266 12.31 8.36 -11.78
C ILE A 266 11.23 9.33 -11.27
N MET A 267 10.13 8.80 -10.74
CA MET A 267 9.02 9.60 -10.26
C MET A 267 9.40 10.44 -9.03
N ALA A 268 10.13 9.86 -8.07
CA ALA A 268 10.63 10.59 -6.91
C ALA A 268 11.55 11.75 -7.33
N VAL A 269 12.45 11.54 -8.29
CA VAL A 269 13.34 12.58 -8.82
C VAL A 269 12.55 13.67 -9.54
N ILE A 270 11.65 13.31 -10.46
CA ILE A 270 10.84 14.27 -11.21
C ILE A 270 10.00 15.13 -10.26
N LEU A 271 9.31 14.50 -9.31
CA LEU A 271 8.44 15.20 -8.36
C LEU A 271 9.22 16.05 -7.37
N TYR A 272 10.43 15.63 -6.98
CA TYR A 272 11.34 16.47 -6.21
C TYR A 272 11.67 17.75 -6.98
N PHE A 273 12.08 17.64 -8.25
CA PHE A 273 12.44 18.80 -9.08
C PHE A 273 11.25 19.69 -9.37
N VAL A 274 10.06 19.12 -9.64
CA VAL A 274 8.82 19.89 -9.85
C VAL A 274 8.46 20.67 -8.58
N SER A 275 8.46 20.01 -7.42
CA SER A 275 8.18 20.66 -6.14
C SER A 275 9.21 21.75 -5.84
N HIS A 276 10.50 21.46 -6.04
CA HIS A 276 11.59 22.42 -5.81
C HIS A 276 11.49 23.65 -6.72
N ASN A 277 11.18 23.46 -8.00
CA ASN A 277 11.06 24.55 -8.97
C ASN A 277 9.85 25.45 -8.69
N ILE A 278 8.71 24.88 -8.28
CA ILE A 278 7.52 25.67 -7.95
C ILE A 278 7.76 26.52 -6.69
N LEU A 279 8.39 25.93 -5.67
CA LEU A 279 8.73 26.64 -4.44
C LEU A 279 9.81 27.72 -4.62
N ASN A 280 10.76 27.55 -5.55
CA ASN A 280 11.79 28.55 -5.80
C ASN A 280 11.36 29.65 -6.78
N LYS A 281 10.49 29.38 -7.77
CA LYS A 281 10.14 30.37 -8.81
C LYS A 281 8.89 31.20 -8.51
N LYS A 282 8.03 30.80 -7.57
CA LYS A 282 6.72 31.46 -7.34
C LYS A 282 6.37 31.73 -5.88
N LEU A 283 7.36 31.79 -4.99
CA LEU A 283 7.20 32.45 -3.67
C LEU A 283 7.52 33.95 -3.78
N ASN A 284 7.02 34.61 -4.82
CA ASN A 284 6.70 36.03 -4.71
C ASN A 284 5.31 36.08 -4.09
N MET A 285 5.28 36.12 -2.76
CA MET A 285 4.08 36.57 -2.05
C MET A 285 3.97 38.08 -2.26
N GLU A 286 3.31 38.46 -3.36
CA GLU A 286 2.45 39.64 -3.41
C GLU A 286 0.99 39.15 -3.48
#